data_AF-A0A9P7GQW2-F1
#
_entry.id   AF-A0A9P7GQW2-F1
#
_cell.length_a   1.000
_cell.length_b   1.000
_cell.length_c   1.000
_cell.angle_alpha   90.00
_cell.angle_beta   90.00
_cell.angle_gamma   90.00
#
_symmetry.space_group_name_H-M   'P 1'
#
loop_
_entity.id
_entity.type
_entity.pdbx_description
1 polymer ?
#
loop_
_entity_poly.entity_id
_entity_poly.type
_entity_poly.pdbx_seq_one_letter_code
_entity_poly.pdbx_strand_id
1 'polypeptide(L)'
;MDDTDHFKNHGSAPGTRKHIFFASSITEIVAPESEPTTPRSAFRDAFIKRKASVSSLNLNATPTERSFPFSFDLPRGARTGEEMPPSFTGSREPGPSSGAVDITYKVKVTWEPSNVLESPSILEAPILFQPDQDFQSIDASPENPQSWLEMPLRSDRPIPFRCAVSYFQFVAKVVVTLPTSVTFSRPSAIPYFVVFTTTPRSPELAKEIAADATISVSLLRQVTVTEHGSSLPTPPHTPPSSSEESDTPRQSKLLRRVARSNQSRLSRAVKVLEEDPDLRDKPLPRIPIQTVFTESSTLQNSICIGFPKRPRQQLVDIRGHPSLDSHAALPDGLHKSKISLHKEMLPCINWAGLSVKYYLDVSVLIGQDDLRARVPVRII
;
A
#
# COMPACT_ATOMS: atom_id res chain seq x y z
N MET A 1 -43.71 40.86 -5.97
CA MET A 1 -44.13 39.47 -6.21
C MET A 1 -43.18 38.90 -7.24
N ASP A 2 -42.05 38.40 -6.76
CA ASP A 2 -41.15 37.48 -7.46
C ASP A 2 -40.21 36.92 -6.40
N ASP A 3 -40.76 36.00 -5.58
CA ASP A 3 -40.01 35.21 -4.61
C ASP A 3 -39.29 34.10 -5.37
N THR A 4 -38.00 34.34 -5.64
CA THR A 4 -37.12 33.30 -6.20
C THR A 4 -36.38 32.65 -5.04
N ASP A 5 -36.92 31.53 -4.55
CA ASP A 5 -36.32 30.68 -3.53
C ASP A 5 -34.93 30.18 -3.98
N HIS A 6 -33.89 30.80 -3.44
CA HIS A 6 -32.53 30.29 -3.48
C HIS A 6 -32.43 29.08 -2.54
N PHE A 7 -32.69 27.88 -3.08
CA PHE A 7 -32.24 26.63 -2.49
C PHE A 7 -30.70 26.62 -2.44
N LYS A 8 -30.15 27.12 -1.33
CA LYS A 8 -28.78 26.83 -0.90
C LYS A 8 -28.72 25.33 -0.60
N ASN A 9 -28.35 24.55 -1.62
CA ASN A 9 -27.82 23.22 -1.42
C ASN A 9 -26.58 23.36 -0.51
N HIS A 10 -26.73 22.99 0.76
CA HIS A 10 -25.61 22.72 1.64
C HIS A 10 -24.89 21.49 1.08
N GLY A 11 -24.08 21.70 0.04
CA GLY A 11 -23.08 20.75 -0.39
C GLY A 11 -22.18 20.50 0.81
N SER A 12 -22.39 19.39 1.50
CA SER A 12 -21.45 18.90 2.50
C SER A 12 -20.08 18.97 1.86
N ALA A 13 -19.18 19.78 2.42
CA ALA A 13 -17.80 19.85 1.95
C ALA A 13 -17.31 18.41 1.72
N PRO A 14 -16.68 18.10 0.58
CA PRO A 14 -16.30 16.74 0.23
C PRO A 14 -15.59 16.11 1.43
N GLY A 15 -16.30 15.19 2.10
CA GLY A 15 -15.90 14.69 3.40
C GLY A 15 -14.55 13.98 3.30
N THR A 16 -13.71 14.12 4.32
CA THR A 16 -12.48 13.35 4.43
C THR A 16 -12.83 11.87 4.47
N ARG A 17 -12.53 11.16 3.38
CA ARG A 17 -12.82 9.72 3.29
C ARG A 17 -11.85 8.97 4.20
N LYS A 18 -12.39 8.35 5.25
CA LYS A 18 -11.61 7.56 6.20
C LYS A 18 -11.69 6.08 5.86
N HIS A 19 -10.54 5.41 5.80
CA HIS A 19 -10.42 3.98 5.60
C HIS A 19 -9.83 3.32 6.85
N ILE A 20 -10.36 2.16 7.25
CA ILE A 20 -9.85 1.37 8.38
C ILE A 20 -9.23 0.10 7.79
N PHE A 21 -7.90 0.02 7.85
CA PHE A 21 -7.14 -1.12 7.32
C PHE A 21 -6.88 -2.20 8.38
N PHE A 22 -6.94 -1.82 9.65
CA PHE A 22 -6.75 -2.71 10.77
C PHE A 22 -7.58 -2.23 11.96
N ALA A 23 -8.27 -3.17 12.60
CA ALA A 23 -8.97 -2.96 13.85
C ALA A 23 -8.89 -4.26 14.66
N SER A 24 -8.61 -4.12 15.94
CA SER A 24 -8.68 -5.19 16.93
C SER A 24 -9.43 -4.67 18.15
N SER A 25 -10.27 -5.50 18.74
CA SER A 25 -11.11 -5.12 19.88
C SER A 25 -11.14 -6.26 20.90
N ILE A 26 -11.04 -5.90 22.17
CA ILE A 26 -11.31 -6.77 23.31
C ILE A 26 -12.44 -6.14 24.13
N THR A 27 -13.31 -6.98 24.67
CA THR A 27 -14.43 -6.54 25.51
C THR A 27 -14.30 -7.24 26.86
N GLU A 28 -14.30 -6.45 27.93
CA GLU A 28 -14.31 -6.95 29.30
C GLU A 28 -15.65 -6.63 29.95
N ILE A 29 -16.22 -7.62 30.63
CA ILE A 29 -17.48 -7.47 31.35
C ILE A 29 -17.16 -7.03 32.77
N VAL A 30 -17.51 -5.79 33.11
CA VAL A 30 -17.37 -5.28 34.48
C VAL A 30 -18.64 -5.63 35.25
N ALA A 31 -18.55 -6.62 36.13
CA ALA A 31 -19.64 -6.91 37.05
C ALA A 31 -19.90 -5.68 37.93
N PRO A 32 -21.18 -5.31 38.18
CA PRO A 32 -21.48 -4.33 39.21
C PRO A 32 -20.85 -4.84 40.50
N GLU A 33 -20.16 -3.95 41.21
CA GLU A 33 -19.64 -4.28 42.54
C GLU A 33 -20.83 -4.83 43.30
N SER A 34 -20.83 -6.14 43.59
CA SER A 34 -21.75 -6.64 44.58
C SER A 34 -21.42 -5.78 45.79
N GLU A 35 -22.35 -4.90 46.20
CA GLU A 35 -22.26 -4.18 47.46
C GLU A 35 -21.62 -5.15 48.45
N PRO A 36 -20.57 -4.76 49.19
CA PRO A 36 -19.97 -5.66 50.14
C PRO A 36 -21.11 -6.10 51.05
N THR A 37 -21.65 -7.30 50.79
CA THR A 37 -22.46 -8.03 51.73
C THR A 37 -21.45 -8.28 52.80
N THR A 38 -21.44 -7.36 53.74
CA THR A 38 -20.67 -7.42 54.97
C THR A 38 -20.82 -8.88 55.36
N PRO A 39 -19.73 -9.66 55.45
CA PRO A 39 -19.88 -10.99 56.00
C PRO A 39 -20.48 -10.73 57.36
N ARG A 40 -21.78 -11.05 57.51
CA ARG A 40 -22.39 -11.27 58.81
C ARG A 40 -21.59 -12.46 59.32
N SER A 41 -20.45 -12.14 59.91
CA SER A 41 -19.77 -12.89 60.94
C SER A 41 -20.77 -12.99 62.07
N ALA A 42 -21.78 -13.84 61.86
CA ALA A 42 -22.57 -14.41 62.90
C ALA A 42 -21.62 -15.34 63.66
N PHE A 43 -21.60 -15.16 64.99
CA PHE A 43 -20.92 -15.97 66.01
C PHE A 43 -19.40 -15.69 66.15
N ARG A 44 -18.87 -15.21 67.28
CA ARG A 44 -19.34 -15.26 68.67
C ARG A 44 -18.96 -14.02 69.47
N ASP A 45 -19.94 -13.56 70.24
CA ASP A 45 -19.77 -12.97 71.56
C ASP A 45 -18.70 -13.71 72.38
N ALA A 46 -17.71 -12.95 72.87
CA ALA A 46 -17.03 -13.25 74.12
C ALA A 46 -16.49 -11.94 74.71
N PHE A 47 -17.34 -11.27 75.48
CA PHE A 47 -17.02 -10.45 76.65
C PHE A 47 -15.67 -9.72 76.67
N ILE A 48 -15.59 -8.51 76.09
CA ILE A 48 -14.68 -7.48 76.62
C ILE A 48 -15.41 -6.14 76.73
N LYS A 49 -15.77 -5.83 77.97
CA LYS A 49 -16.36 -4.57 78.43
C LYS A 49 -15.27 -3.49 78.41
N ARG A 50 -15.15 -2.68 77.35
CA ARG A 50 -14.41 -1.41 77.40
C ARG A 50 -15.12 -0.30 76.63
N LYS A 51 -15.43 0.75 77.42
CA LYS A 51 -15.63 2.18 77.15
C LYS A 51 -15.81 2.63 75.70
N ALA A 52 -16.95 3.29 75.48
CA ALA A 52 -17.29 4.06 74.30
C ALA A 52 -16.25 5.15 73.98
N SER A 53 -15.79 5.17 72.73
CA SER A 53 -15.23 6.36 72.08
C SER A 53 -16.09 6.70 70.87
N VAL A 54 -16.68 7.88 70.98
CA VAL A 54 -17.50 8.57 69.99
C VAL A 54 -16.58 9.09 68.87
N SER A 55 -17.14 9.17 67.66
CA SER A 55 -16.75 10.02 66.53
C SER A 55 -15.37 9.82 65.88
N SER A 56 -15.36 9.03 64.80
CA SER A 56 -14.67 9.42 63.56
C SER A 56 -15.41 8.81 62.37
N LEU A 57 -16.33 9.58 61.80
CA LEU A 57 -16.85 9.35 60.44
C LEU A 57 -15.68 9.63 59.46
N ASN A 58 -14.81 8.63 59.29
CA ASN A 58 -13.89 8.60 58.16
C ASN A 58 -14.69 8.23 56.91
N LEU A 59 -15.38 9.22 56.34
CA LEU A 59 -15.94 9.18 54.98
C LEU A 59 -14.84 9.39 53.91
N ASN A 60 -13.59 9.04 54.22
CA ASN A 60 -12.56 8.85 53.22
C ASN A 60 -12.72 7.44 52.64
N ALA A 61 -13.85 7.19 51.99
CA ALA A 61 -13.89 6.15 50.98
C ALA A 61 -12.99 6.65 49.84
N THR A 62 -11.68 6.39 49.96
CA THR A 62 -10.76 6.54 48.84
C THR A 62 -11.36 5.71 47.71
N PRO A 63 -11.73 6.32 46.58
CA PRO A 63 -12.24 5.54 45.45
C PRO A 63 -11.22 4.46 45.15
N THR A 64 -11.63 3.20 45.27
CA THR A 64 -10.80 2.06 44.89
C THR A 64 -10.55 2.19 43.40
N GLU A 65 -9.35 2.64 43.04
CA GLU A 65 -8.92 2.78 41.66
C GLU A 65 -8.97 1.40 41.00
N ARG A 66 -9.88 1.22 40.04
CA ARG A 66 -9.99 -0.02 39.26
C ARG A 66 -9.13 0.11 38.01
N SER A 67 -8.22 -0.84 37.82
CA SER A 67 -7.40 -0.96 36.63
C SER A 67 -7.74 -2.24 35.87
N PHE A 68 -7.86 -2.11 34.54
CA PHE A 68 -8.19 -3.20 33.62
C PHE A 68 -7.03 -3.32 32.61
N PRO A 69 -6.10 -4.26 32.80
CA PRO A 69 -4.95 -4.40 31.91
C PRO A 69 -5.39 -5.00 30.58
N PHE A 70 -4.96 -4.39 29.48
CA PHE A 70 -5.19 -4.91 28.13
C PHE A 70 -3.87 -4.99 27.36
N SER A 71 -3.84 -5.88 26.36
CA SER A 71 -2.75 -5.96 25.39
C SER A 71 -3.31 -6.20 24.00
N PHE A 72 -2.65 -5.63 22.99
CA PHE A 72 -2.95 -5.87 21.59
C PHE A 72 -1.66 -6.29 20.90
N ASP A 73 -1.72 -7.38 20.15
CA ASP A 73 -0.64 -7.72 19.24
C ASP A 73 -0.69 -6.79 18.03
N LEU A 74 0.48 -6.25 17.65
CA LEU A 74 0.57 -5.50 16.42
C LEU A 74 0.36 -6.45 15.24
N PRO A 75 -0.46 -6.06 14.25
CA PRO A 75 -0.70 -6.91 13.10
C PRO A 75 0.62 -7.17 12.40
N ARG A 76 0.85 -8.43 12.04
CA ARG A 76 1.90 -8.81 11.09
C ARG A 76 1.24 -8.83 9.72
N GLY A 77 1.89 -8.24 8.73
CA GLY A 77 1.36 -8.28 7.37
C GLY A 77 1.18 -9.73 6.88
N ALA A 78 0.26 -9.93 5.94
CA ALA A 78 -0.05 -11.28 5.45
C ALA A 78 1.07 -11.86 4.60
N ARG A 79 1.97 -11.01 4.08
CA ARG A 79 3.12 -11.42 3.27
C ARG A 79 4.43 -11.12 4.00
N THR A 80 5.43 -11.95 3.74
CA THR A 80 6.80 -11.72 4.19
C THR A 80 7.27 -10.33 3.73
N GLY A 81 7.73 -9.50 4.66
CA GLY A 81 8.20 -8.13 4.39
C GLY A 81 7.09 -7.07 4.35
N GLU A 82 5.83 -7.42 4.65
CA GLU A 82 4.78 -6.41 4.90
C GLU A 82 4.89 -5.89 6.33
N GLU A 83 5.21 -4.60 6.43
CA GLU A 83 5.36 -3.88 7.69
C GLU A 83 4.24 -2.87 7.88
N MET A 84 3.85 -2.66 9.14
CA MET A 84 2.82 -1.69 9.49
C MET A 84 3.27 -0.30 9.01
N PRO A 85 2.41 0.47 8.33
CA PRO A 85 2.80 1.79 7.84
C PRO A 85 3.19 2.74 8.98
N PRO A 86 4.22 3.59 8.84
CA PRO A 86 4.48 4.66 9.81
C PRO A 86 3.26 5.58 9.98
N SER A 87 3.06 6.09 11.20
CA SER A 87 2.23 7.26 11.41
C SER A 87 2.73 8.39 10.54
N PHE A 88 1.81 9.01 9.82
CA PHE A 88 2.14 10.05 8.86
C PHE A 88 1.04 11.10 8.88
N THR A 89 1.43 12.36 8.92
CA THR A 89 0.53 13.50 8.76
C THR A 89 1.02 14.30 7.57
N GLY A 90 0.22 14.32 6.51
CA GLY A 90 0.53 15.08 5.31
C GLY A 90 0.30 16.56 5.56
N SER A 91 1.30 17.39 5.30
CA SER A 91 1.04 18.83 5.24
C SER A 91 0.09 19.12 4.08
N ARG A 92 -0.96 19.88 4.36
CA ARG A 92 -1.87 20.36 3.32
C ARG A 92 -1.15 21.48 2.56
N GLU A 93 -0.50 21.13 1.47
CA GLU A 93 0.01 22.15 0.56
C GLU A 93 -1.19 23.00 0.09
N PRO A 94 -1.07 24.35 0.05
CA PRO A 94 -2.15 25.24 -0.39
C PRO A 94 -2.37 25.08 -1.91
N GLY A 95 -2.98 23.97 -2.30
CA GLY A 95 -3.37 23.64 -3.66
C GLY A 95 -4.80 23.09 -3.68
N PRO A 96 -5.62 23.44 -4.68
CA PRO A 96 -7.03 23.06 -4.73
C PRO A 96 -7.28 21.54 -4.89
N SER A 97 -6.24 20.76 -5.17
CA SER A 97 -6.34 19.32 -5.50
C SER A 97 -5.49 18.39 -4.64
N SER A 98 -4.65 18.90 -3.73
CA SER A 98 -3.83 18.03 -2.86
C SER A 98 -4.57 17.76 -1.55
N GLY A 99 -5.26 16.61 -1.49
CA GLY A 99 -5.82 16.10 -0.24
C GLY A 99 -4.69 15.73 0.72
N ALA A 100 -4.74 16.23 1.95
CA ALA A 100 -3.86 15.72 3.01
C ALA A 100 -4.20 14.25 3.26
N VAL A 101 -3.19 13.40 3.23
CA VAL A 101 -3.31 11.97 3.52
C VAL A 101 -2.67 11.73 4.89
N ASP A 102 -3.46 11.20 5.81
CA ASP A 102 -3.02 10.92 7.17
C ASP A 102 -3.14 9.44 7.51
N ILE A 103 -2.09 8.88 8.09
CA ILE A 103 -2.04 7.54 8.65
C ILE A 103 -2.00 7.69 10.16
N THR A 104 -3.10 7.36 10.81
CA THR A 104 -3.28 7.53 12.26
C THR A 104 -3.64 6.20 12.91
N TYR A 105 -3.00 5.93 14.04
CA TYR A 105 -3.30 4.81 14.91
C TYR A 105 -3.91 5.36 16.20
N LYS A 106 -4.94 4.70 16.72
CA LYS A 106 -5.58 5.10 17.98
C LYS A 106 -6.11 3.89 18.74
N VAL A 107 -6.00 3.94 20.05
CA VAL A 107 -6.73 3.06 20.97
C VAL A 107 -8.04 3.76 21.33
N LYS A 108 -9.15 3.04 21.15
CA LYS A 108 -10.49 3.52 21.52
C LYS A 108 -11.03 2.62 22.61
N VAL A 109 -11.27 3.18 23.79
CA VAL A 109 -11.98 2.53 24.89
C VAL A 109 -13.42 3.00 24.86
N THR A 110 -14.36 2.06 24.85
CA THR A 110 -15.79 2.34 24.87
C THR A 110 -16.39 1.68 26.11
N TRP A 111 -16.97 2.49 26.99
CA TRP A 111 -17.74 2.02 28.13
C TRP A 111 -19.21 1.95 27.73
N GLU A 112 -19.74 0.73 27.68
CA GLU A 112 -21.15 0.48 27.41
C GLU A 112 -21.90 0.35 28.74
N PRO A 113 -22.80 1.30 29.07
CA PRO A 113 -23.60 1.20 30.28
C PRO A 113 -24.57 0.03 30.17
N SER A 114 -24.88 -0.60 31.31
CA SER A 114 -25.90 -1.66 31.39
C SER A 114 -27.31 -1.13 31.09
N ASN A 115 -27.53 0.17 31.29
CA ASN A 115 -28.78 0.85 31.00
C ASN A 115 -28.82 1.30 29.54
N VAL A 116 -29.76 0.75 28.76
CA VAL A 116 -29.93 1.05 27.32
C VAL A 116 -30.27 2.52 27.05
N LEU A 117 -30.73 3.27 28.06
CA LEU A 117 -31.02 4.70 27.95
C LEU A 117 -29.77 5.58 28.08
N GLU A 118 -28.67 5.05 28.63
CA GLU A 118 -27.43 5.79 28.81
C GLU A 118 -26.56 5.71 27.56
N SER A 119 -25.94 6.83 27.19
CA SER A 119 -25.02 6.87 26.05
C SER A 119 -23.67 6.26 26.43
N PRO A 120 -23.02 5.51 25.53
CA PRO A 120 -21.69 4.96 25.78
C PRO A 120 -20.68 6.09 25.99
N SER A 121 -19.77 5.91 26.95
CA SER A 121 -18.65 6.83 27.15
C SER A 121 -17.46 6.37 26.32
N ILE A 122 -16.80 7.29 25.61
CA ILE A 122 -15.71 6.97 24.68
C ILE A 122 -14.46 7.75 25.08
N LEU A 123 -13.34 7.03 25.20
CA LEU A 123 -12.01 7.60 25.38
C LEU A 123 -11.12 7.17 24.20
N GLU A 124 -10.44 8.13 23.57
CA GLU A 124 -9.50 7.86 22.47
C GLU A 124 -8.10 8.34 22.81
N ALA A 125 -7.09 7.48 22.59
CA ALA A 125 -5.68 7.80 22.77
C ALA A 125 -4.92 7.54 21.46
N PRO A 126 -4.26 8.55 20.86
CA PRO A 126 -3.49 8.37 19.64
C PRO A 126 -2.19 7.59 19.89
N ILE A 127 -1.78 6.78 18.91
CA ILE A 127 -0.49 6.10 18.88
C ILE A 127 0.35 6.69 17.75
N LEU A 128 1.59 7.07 18.08
CA LEU A 128 2.62 7.42 17.11
C LEU A 128 3.49 6.19 16.83
N PHE A 129 3.39 5.66 15.62
CA PHE A 129 4.24 4.59 15.13
C PHE A 129 5.31 5.18 14.21
N GLN A 130 6.58 5.18 14.65
CA GLN A 130 7.70 5.65 13.85
C GLN A 130 8.73 4.53 13.72
N PRO A 131 9.10 4.10 12.50
CA PRO A 131 10.21 3.20 12.30
C PRO A 131 11.50 3.88 12.77
N ASP A 132 12.42 3.08 13.28
CA ASP A 132 13.71 3.56 13.75
C ASP A 132 14.49 4.18 12.57
N GLN A 133 14.76 5.49 12.66
CA GLN A 133 15.43 6.23 11.59
C GLN A 133 16.91 5.84 11.47
N ASP A 134 17.49 5.32 12.55
CA ASP A 134 18.90 4.93 12.61
C ASP A 134 19.10 3.47 12.18
N PHE A 135 18.02 2.72 11.98
CA PHE A 135 18.08 1.35 11.52
C PHE A 135 18.37 1.29 10.02
N GLN A 136 19.64 1.37 9.67
CA GLN A 136 20.13 0.96 8.36
C GLN A 136 20.24 -0.56 8.36
N SER A 137 19.21 -1.23 7.82
CA SER A 137 19.29 -2.67 7.53
C SER A 137 20.56 -2.93 6.72
N ILE A 138 21.34 -3.95 7.09
CA ILE A 138 22.59 -4.33 6.41
C ILE A 138 22.38 -4.50 4.88
N ASP A 139 21.18 -4.94 4.48
CA ASP A 139 20.76 -5.16 3.10
C ASP A 139 20.54 -3.86 2.30
N ALA A 140 20.45 -2.70 2.97
CA ALA A 140 20.36 -1.38 2.34
C ALA A 140 21.74 -0.76 2.08
N SER A 141 22.82 -1.39 2.55
CA SER A 141 24.16 -0.96 2.18
C SER A 141 24.40 -1.34 0.71
N PRO A 142 24.77 -0.38 -0.17
CA PRO A 142 25.11 -0.70 -1.54
C PRO A 142 26.42 -1.48 -1.55
N GLU A 143 26.31 -2.80 -1.41
CA GLU A 143 27.47 -3.72 -1.39
C GLU A 143 28.30 -3.64 -2.67
N ASN A 144 27.76 -3.01 -3.72
CA ASN A 144 28.49 -2.70 -4.94
C ASN A 144 28.07 -1.36 -5.59
N PRO A 145 28.74 -0.24 -5.29
CA PRO A 145 28.42 1.09 -5.82
C PRO A 145 28.62 1.23 -7.35
N GLN A 146 29.12 0.18 -8.01
CA GLN A 146 29.36 0.19 -9.46
C GLN A 146 28.22 -0.39 -10.30
N SER A 147 27.18 -0.90 -9.65
CA SER A 147 26.06 -1.50 -10.37
C SER A 147 25.01 -0.41 -10.69
N TRP A 148 24.58 -0.32 -11.95
CA TRP A 148 23.56 0.62 -12.41
C TRP A 148 22.36 -0.15 -12.94
N LEU A 149 21.15 0.26 -12.58
CA LEU A 149 19.93 -0.28 -13.17
C LEU A 149 19.71 0.39 -14.52
N GLU A 150 19.91 -0.35 -15.61
CA GLU A 150 19.62 0.11 -16.96
C GLU A 150 18.23 -0.33 -17.42
N MET A 151 17.35 0.63 -17.72
CA MET A 151 16.02 0.36 -18.28
C MET A 151 15.94 0.92 -19.71
N PRO A 152 15.76 0.09 -20.74
CA PRO A 152 15.58 0.58 -22.10
C PRO A 152 14.22 1.27 -22.26
N LEU A 153 14.19 2.42 -22.93
CA LEU A 153 12.94 3.05 -23.33
C LEU A 153 12.24 2.23 -24.42
N ARG A 154 10.92 2.13 -24.35
CA ARG A 154 10.09 1.46 -25.34
C ARG A 154 9.25 2.50 -26.09
N SER A 155 9.09 2.30 -27.40
CA SER A 155 8.14 3.09 -28.19
C SER A 155 6.73 2.58 -27.93
N ASP A 156 5.76 3.49 -27.78
CA ASP A 156 4.35 3.13 -27.54
C ASP A 156 3.69 2.56 -28.82
N ARG A 157 4.13 3.04 -29.99
CA ARG A 157 3.68 2.53 -31.28
C ARG A 157 4.62 1.40 -31.73
N PRO A 158 4.09 0.26 -32.23
CA PRO A 158 4.90 -0.65 -33.03
C PRO A 158 5.32 0.14 -34.28
N ILE A 159 6.59 0.52 -34.33
CA ILE A 159 7.15 1.32 -35.40
C ILE A 159 6.93 0.53 -36.71
N PRO A 160 6.05 0.99 -37.64
CA PRO A 160 5.57 0.18 -38.76
C PRO A 160 6.57 0.18 -39.92
N PHE A 161 7.85 -0.04 -39.64
CA PHE A 161 8.86 -0.18 -40.68
C PHE A 161 10.04 -1.05 -40.24
N ARG A 162 10.33 -2.06 -41.09
CA ARG A 162 11.67 -2.57 -41.29
C ARG A 162 12.35 -1.65 -42.31
N CYS A 163 13.29 -0.82 -41.89
CA CYS A 163 14.04 0.04 -42.80
C CYS A 163 15.04 -0.75 -43.65
N ALA A 164 14.67 -0.99 -44.90
CA ALA A 164 15.55 -1.20 -46.06
C ALA A 164 14.68 -0.76 -47.26
N VAL A 165 15.00 0.17 -48.16
CA VAL A 165 16.20 0.87 -48.64
C VAL A 165 15.62 2.20 -49.20
N SER A 166 16.09 3.40 -48.86
CA SER A 166 17.39 3.97 -49.22
C SER A 166 17.84 5.02 -48.20
N TYR A 167 19.10 4.88 -47.77
CA TYR A 167 19.84 5.74 -46.85
C TYR A 167 19.30 5.80 -45.40
N PHE A 168 19.90 4.91 -44.60
CA PHE A 168 20.00 4.91 -43.13
C PHE A 168 18.79 4.49 -42.28
N GLN A 169 18.83 3.21 -41.92
CA GLN A 169 18.17 2.65 -40.75
C GLN A 169 18.90 3.11 -39.48
N PHE A 170 18.44 4.18 -38.84
CA PHE A 170 18.98 4.63 -37.55
C PHE A 170 18.06 4.22 -36.40
N VAL A 171 18.50 3.25 -35.60
CA VAL A 171 17.84 2.91 -34.33
C VAL A 171 18.55 3.68 -33.22
N ALA A 172 17.87 4.68 -32.64
CA ALA A 172 18.34 5.32 -31.42
C ALA A 172 17.96 4.45 -30.21
N LYS A 173 18.97 3.88 -29.53
CA LYS A 173 18.77 3.21 -28.25
C LYS A 173 18.85 4.25 -27.15
N VAL A 174 17.73 4.50 -26.47
CA VAL A 174 17.68 5.37 -25.29
C VAL A 174 17.52 4.52 -24.04
N VAL A 175 18.37 4.79 -23.04
CA VAL A 175 18.40 4.06 -21.77
C VAL A 175 18.33 5.05 -20.64
N VAL A 176 17.56 4.72 -19.61
CA VAL A 176 17.56 5.42 -18.33
C VAL A 176 18.38 4.60 -17.35
N THR A 177 19.33 5.24 -16.68
CA THR A 177 20.12 4.58 -15.63
C THR A 177 19.84 5.21 -14.27
N LEU A 178 19.61 4.34 -13.28
CA LEU A 178 19.50 4.68 -11.85
C LEU A 178 20.59 3.95 -11.07
N PRO A 179 20.99 4.45 -9.88
CA PRO A 179 21.76 3.64 -8.94
C PRO A 179 21.04 2.32 -8.67
N THR A 180 21.77 1.22 -8.44
CA THR A 180 21.13 -0.10 -8.18
C THR A 180 20.22 -0.11 -6.98
N SER A 181 20.54 0.69 -5.96
CA SER A 181 19.56 0.97 -4.92
C SER A 181 18.50 1.93 -5.49
N VAL A 182 17.34 1.38 -5.81
CA VAL A 182 16.12 2.16 -6.11
C VAL A 182 15.42 2.63 -4.83
N THR A 183 16.09 2.58 -3.67
CA THR A 183 15.53 3.00 -2.38
C THR A 183 16.16 4.32 -1.96
N PHE A 184 15.32 5.33 -1.73
CA PHE A 184 15.74 6.71 -1.43
C PHE A 184 15.03 7.22 -0.17
N SER A 185 15.75 7.97 0.67
CA SER A 185 15.13 8.61 1.84
C SER A 185 14.40 9.90 1.43
N ARG A 186 13.32 10.25 2.14
CA ARG A 186 12.50 11.45 1.85
C ARG A 186 13.23 12.81 1.74
N PRO A 187 14.32 13.11 2.49
CA PRO A 187 15.08 14.35 2.29
C PRO A 187 16.21 14.23 1.26
N SER A 188 16.34 13.09 0.56
CA SER A 188 17.39 12.86 -0.44
C SER A 188 16.98 13.33 -1.84
N ALA A 189 17.78 12.99 -2.85
CA ALA A 189 17.44 13.22 -4.24
C ALA A 189 17.64 11.93 -5.04
N ILE A 190 16.79 11.69 -6.04
CA ILE A 190 16.91 10.58 -6.98
C ILE A 190 17.79 11.05 -8.15
N PRO A 191 19.07 10.65 -8.24
CA PRO A 191 19.87 10.95 -9.42
C PRO A 191 19.41 10.08 -10.58
N TYR A 192 19.36 10.66 -11.78
CA TYR A 192 19.03 9.92 -12.99
C TYR A 192 19.87 10.39 -14.17
N PHE A 193 20.03 9.48 -15.12
CA PHE A 193 20.73 9.74 -16.37
C PHE A 193 19.87 9.23 -17.52
N VAL A 194 19.78 10.05 -18.57
CA VAL A 194 19.18 9.66 -19.84
C VAL A 194 20.29 9.68 -20.86
N VAL A 195 20.55 8.52 -21.48
CA VAL A 195 21.58 8.36 -22.51
C VAL A 195 20.95 7.89 -23.79
N PHE A 196 21.48 8.36 -24.93
CA PHE A 196 21.12 7.80 -26.22
C PHE A 196 22.36 7.41 -27.02
N THR A 197 22.19 6.43 -27.91
CA THR A 197 23.19 6.01 -28.88
C THR A 197 22.51 5.63 -30.19
N THR A 198 23.01 6.14 -31.31
CA THR A 198 22.55 5.84 -32.66
C THR A 198 23.18 4.55 -33.17
N THR A 199 22.39 3.68 -33.81
CA THR A 199 22.86 2.42 -34.40
C THR A 199 22.35 2.30 -35.85
N PRO A 200 23.24 2.31 -36.87
CA PRO A 200 24.68 2.55 -36.77
C PRO A 200 24.96 3.98 -36.28
N ARG A 201 26.15 4.21 -35.73
CA ARG A 201 26.52 5.54 -35.21
C ARG A 201 26.53 6.55 -36.35
N SER A 202 25.77 7.65 -36.20
CA SER A 202 25.81 8.79 -37.13
C SER A 202 25.99 10.10 -36.36
N PRO A 203 27.09 10.84 -36.60
CA PRO A 203 27.34 12.09 -35.92
C PRO A 203 26.38 13.21 -36.34
N GLU A 204 25.81 13.14 -37.55
CA GLU A 204 24.83 14.12 -38.03
C GLU A 204 23.49 13.93 -37.33
N LEU A 205 22.96 12.70 -37.33
CA LEU A 205 21.73 12.38 -36.61
C LEU A 205 21.91 12.58 -35.10
N ALA A 206 23.06 12.19 -34.54
CA ALA A 206 23.33 12.42 -33.12
C ALA A 206 23.31 13.90 -32.76
N LYS A 207 23.78 14.80 -33.63
CA LYS A 207 23.70 16.26 -33.41
C LYS A 207 22.27 16.76 -33.47
N GLU A 208 21.47 16.27 -34.41
CA GLU A 208 20.04 16.59 -34.53
C GLU A 208 19.27 16.15 -33.27
N ILE A 209 19.39 14.88 -32.89
CA ILE A 209 18.78 14.36 -31.66
C ILE A 209 19.25 15.14 -30.42
N ALA A 210 20.55 15.44 -30.33
CA ALA A 210 21.10 16.18 -29.20
C ALA A 210 20.61 17.64 -29.15
N ALA A 211 20.19 18.23 -30.25
CA ALA A 211 19.65 19.59 -30.28
C ALA A 211 18.14 19.61 -29.99
N ASP A 212 17.39 18.69 -30.58
CA ASP A 212 15.92 18.82 -30.70
C ASP A 212 15.13 17.86 -29.79
N ALA A 213 15.78 16.85 -29.19
CA ALA A 213 15.08 15.90 -28.33
C ALA A 213 14.48 16.58 -27.09
N THR A 214 13.20 16.34 -26.79
CA THR A 214 12.59 16.82 -25.54
C THR A 214 12.57 15.69 -24.52
N ILE A 215 13.26 15.87 -23.40
CA ILE A 215 13.36 14.92 -22.31
C ILE A 215 12.42 15.38 -21.20
N SER A 216 11.43 14.57 -20.82
CA SER A 216 10.58 14.81 -19.65
C SER A 216 10.69 13.66 -18.67
N VAL A 217 11.00 14.00 -17.42
CA VAL A 217 11.19 13.07 -16.30
C VAL A 217 10.26 13.49 -15.18
N SER A 218 9.30 12.64 -14.85
CA SER A 218 8.28 12.90 -13.84
C SER A 218 8.34 11.88 -12.70
N LEU A 219 8.22 12.33 -11.46
CA LEU A 219 8.01 11.46 -10.30
C LEU A 219 6.51 11.30 -10.05
N LEU A 220 6.02 10.07 -10.23
CA LEU A 220 4.63 9.71 -10.01
C LEU A 220 4.46 8.99 -8.68
N ARG A 221 3.42 9.36 -7.95
CA ARG A 221 2.90 8.63 -6.79
C ARG A 221 1.63 7.90 -7.20
N GLN A 222 1.55 6.61 -6.91
CA GLN A 222 0.34 5.81 -7.06
C GLN A 222 -0.13 5.34 -5.68
N VAL A 223 -1.30 5.80 -5.25
CA VAL A 223 -1.97 5.35 -4.02
C VAL A 223 -3.12 4.44 -4.41
N THR A 224 -3.15 3.22 -3.89
CA THR A 224 -4.21 2.25 -4.12
C THR A 224 -4.77 1.81 -2.78
N VAL A 225 -6.07 1.98 -2.58
CA VAL A 225 -6.80 1.43 -1.43
C VAL A 225 -7.69 0.32 -1.95
N THR A 226 -7.48 -0.86 -1.39
CA THR A 226 -8.28 -2.06 -1.63
C THR A 226 -9.04 -2.39 -0.37
N GLU A 227 -10.30 -2.77 -0.51
CA GLU A 227 -11.13 -3.21 0.60
C GLU A 227 -11.39 -4.70 0.43
N HIS A 228 -11.17 -5.45 1.52
CA HIS A 228 -11.71 -6.80 1.58
C HIS A 228 -13.20 -6.64 1.78
N GLY A 229 -13.98 -6.88 0.72
CA GLY A 229 -15.43 -6.90 0.84
C GLY A 229 -15.78 -7.81 2.02
N SER A 230 -16.41 -7.24 3.05
CA SER A 230 -16.93 -8.03 4.14
C SER A 230 -17.81 -9.09 3.49
N SER A 231 -17.46 -10.36 3.71
CA SER A 231 -18.29 -11.46 3.22
C SER A 231 -19.72 -11.14 3.68
N LEU A 232 -20.65 -11.02 2.75
CA LEU A 232 -22.06 -10.85 3.07
C LEU A 232 -22.39 -11.86 4.18
N PRO A 233 -23.06 -11.43 5.26
CA PRO A 233 -23.36 -12.33 6.38
C PRO A 233 -23.95 -13.59 5.78
N THR A 234 -23.25 -14.72 5.97
CA THR A 234 -23.72 -16.01 5.50
C THR A 234 -25.16 -16.13 5.96
N PRO A 235 -26.12 -16.40 5.06
CA PRO A 235 -27.52 -16.48 5.45
C PRO A 235 -27.61 -17.42 6.65
N PRO A 236 -28.38 -17.06 7.70
CA PRO A 236 -28.42 -17.81 8.95
C PRO A 236 -28.67 -19.28 8.62
N HIS A 237 -27.88 -20.17 9.24
CA HIS A 237 -28.04 -21.61 9.10
C HIS A 237 -29.52 -21.94 9.23
N THR A 238 -30.11 -22.38 8.13
CA THR A 238 -31.46 -22.93 8.16
C THR A 238 -31.38 -24.12 9.11
N PRO A 239 -32.26 -24.18 10.15
CA PRO A 239 -32.20 -25.26 11.12
C PRO A 239 -32.31 -26.60 10.39
N PRO A 240 -31.55 -27.63 10.82
CA PRO A 240 -31.67 -28.95 10.23
C PRO A 240 -33.12 -29.40 10.36
N SER A 241 -33.79 -29.59 9.23
CA SER A 241 -35.12 -30.18 9.20
C SER A 241 -35.00 -31.60 9.73
N SER A 242 -35.36 -31.79 10.99
CA SER A 242 -35.60 -33.10 11.58
C SER A 242 -36.87 -33.66 10.96
N SER A 243 -36.74 -34.36 9.82
CA SER A 243 -37.80 -35.23 9.32
C SER A 243 -37.56 -36.64 9.85
N GLU A 244 -38.12 -36.92 11.03
CA GLU A 244 -38.41 -38.30 11.44
C GLU A 244 -39.79 -38.70 10.89
N GLU A 245 -39.81 -39.90 10.30
CA GLU A 245 -40.95 -40.77 9.94
C GLU A 245 -42.10 -40.23 9.09
N SER A 246 -42.14 -40.69 7.84
CA SER A 246 -43.35 -41.36 7.31
C SER A 246 -43.03 -42.20 6.08
N ASP A 247 -43.06 -43.51 6.28
CA ASP A 247 -43.20 -44.51 5.22
C ASP A 247 -44.49 -44.27 4.42
N THR A 248 -44.36 -43.84 3.15
CA THR A 248 -45.36 -44.17 2.13
C THR A 248 -44.69 -44.39 0.77
N PRO A 249 -44.98 -45.49 0.06
CA PRO A 249 -44.59 -45.66 -1.32
C PRO A 249 -45.72 -45.15 -2.22
N ARG A 250 -45.45 -44.18 -3.11
CA ARG A 250 -46.12 -44.01 -4.41
C ARG A 250 -45.55 -42.84 -5.23
N GLN A 251 -44.89 -43.23 -6.33
CA GLN A 251 -45.07 -42.69 -7.70
C GLN A 251 -45.36 -41.18 -7.90
N SER A 252 -44.44 -40.47 -8.59
CA SER A 252 -44.62 -39.88 -9.94
C SER A 252 -43.51 -38.84 -10.20
N LYS A 253 -42.52 -39.12 -11.06
CA LYS A 253 -42.47 -38.80 -12.51
C LYS A 253 -42.40 -37.29 -12.85
N LEU A 254 -41.29 -36.94 -13.51
CA LEU A 254 -41.10 -35.88 -14.52
C LEU A 254 -41.05 -34.45 -13.94
N LEU A 255 -39.96 -33.69 -14.09
CA LEU A 255 -39.51 -33.17 -15.38
C LEU A 255 -37.99 -33.09 -15.52
N ARG A 256 -37.57 -33.62 -16.66
CA ARG A 256 -36.24 -33.70 -17.24
C ARG A 256 -35.96 -32.38 -17.96
N ARG A 257 -35.00 -31.56 -17.49
CA ARG A 257 -34.42 -30.51 -18.34
C ARG A 257 -33.01 -30.92 -18.77
N VAL A 258 -32.96 -31.25 -20.06
CA VAL A 258 -31.81 -31.58 -20.88
C VAL A 258 -31.07 -30.28 -21.23
N ALA A 259 -29.76 -30.21 -20.98
CA ALA A 259 -28.81 -29.50 -21.85
C ALA A 259 -27.36 -29.91 -21.54
N ARG A 260 -26.93 -30.96 -22.25
CA ARG A 260 -25.61 -31.22 -22.85
C ARG A 260 -24.38 -30.62 -22.17
N SER A 261 -23.71 -31.43 -21.34
CA SER A 261 -22.25 -31.39 -21.18
C SER A 261 -21.61 -32.44 -22.12
N ASN A 262 -20.61 -32.03 -22.90
CA ASN A 262 -19.74 -32.95 -23.63
C ASN A 262 -18.70 -33.48 -22.64
N GLN A 263 -18.94 -34.68 -22.12
CA GLN A 263 -17.96 -35.47 -21.37
C GLN A 263 -16.87 -36.02 -22.32
N SER A 264 -15.64 -35.58 -22.09
CA SER A 264 -14.43 -36.30 -22.50
C SER A 264 -14.32 -37.59 -21.69
N ARG A 265 -13.99 -38.68 -22.39
CA ARG A 265 -14.00 -40.06 -21.91
C ARG A 265 -12.93 -40.34 -20.85
N LEU A 266 -13.37 -41.07 -19.82
CA LEU A 266 -12.58 -41.70 -18.77
C LEU A 266 -11.79 -42.90 -19.34
N SER A 267 -10.48 -42.92 -19.08
CA SER A 267 -9.71 -44.16 -18.91
C SER A 267 -9.80 -44.59 -17.44
N ARG A 268 -10.05 -45.89 -17.25
CA ARG A 268 -10.37 -46.55 -15.98
C ARG A 268 -9.18 -47.43 -15.57
N ALA A 269 -8.60 -47.16 -14.39
CA ALA A 269 -7.76 -48.08 -13.62
C ALA A 269 -8.06 -47.77 -12.13
N VAL A 270 -8.95 -48.51 -11.48
CA VAL A 270 -8.68 -49.72 -10.66
C VAL A 270 -7.62 -49.50 -9.57
N LYS A 271 -8.13 -49.08 -8.41
CA LYS A 271 -7.77 -49.45 -7.02
C LYS A 271 -6.29 -49.48 -6.61
N VAL A 272 -5.89 -48.50 -5.80
CA VAL A 272 -5.29 -48.73 -4.47
C VAL A 272 -5.92 -47.69 -3.53
N LEU A 273 -6.56 -48.18 -2.47
CA LEU A 273 -7.11 -47.38 -1.38
C LEU A 273 -5.96 -47.13 -0.40
N GLU A 274 -5.14 -46.11 -0.66
CA GLU A 274 -4.40 -45.45 0.39
C GLU A 274 -5.22 -44.22 0.80
N GLU A 275 -5.45 -44.07 2.11
CA GLU A 275 -6.04 -42.87 2.68
C GLU A 275 -5.09 -41.70 2.42
N ASP A 276 -5.35 -40.95 1.35
CA ASP A 276 -4.60 -39.76 0.97
C ASP A 276 -5.02 -38.59 1.89
N PRO A 277 -4.17 -38.13 2.84
CA PRO A 277 -4.50 -37.03 3.73
C PRO A 277 -4.61 -35.67 3.00
N ASP A 278 -4.26 -35.60 1.70
CA ASP A 278 -4.18 -34.36 0.92
C ASP A 278 -5.54 -33.80 0.42
N LEU A 279 -6.67 -34.45 0.71
CA LEU A 279 -7.98 -33.95 0.27
C LEU A 279 -8.67 -32.97 1.23
N ARG A 280 -8.10 -32.68 2.41
CA ARG A 280 -8.74 -31.78 3.39
C ARG A 280 -8.45 -30.30 3.20
N ASP A 281 -7.43 -29.94 2.42
CA ASP A 281 -6.99 -28.53 2.29
C ASP A 281 -7.08 -28.01 0.86
N LYS A 282 -8.25 -28.13 0.21
CA LYS A 282 -8.52 -27.28 -0.96
C LYS A 282 -8.75 -25.86 -0.45
N PRO A 283 -7.82 -24.91 -0.67
CA PRO A 283 -8.01 -23.55 -0.20
C PRO A 283 -9.28 -22.99 -0.83
N LEU A 284 -10.13 -22.40 0.00
CA LEU A 284 -11.34 -21.73 -0.47
C LEU A 284 -10.98 -20.74 -1.59
N PRO A 285 -11.83 -20.60 -2.62
CA PRO A 285 -11.61 -19.61 -3.67
C PRO A 285 -11.43 -18.23 -3.03
N ARG A 286 -10.33 -17.55 -3.37
CA ARG A 286 -10.02 -16.23 -2.83
C ARG A 286 -11.15 -15.26 -3.18
N ILE A 287 -11.72 -14.63 -2.16
CA ILE A 287 -12.75 -13.60 -2.34
C ILE A 287 -12.15 -12.47 -3.20
N PRO A 288 -12.85 -11.96 -4.22
CA PRO A 288 -12.36 -10.87 -5.04
C PRO A 288 -12.01 -9.66 -4.18
N ILE A 289 -10.75 -9.22 -4.25
CA ILE A 289 -10.31 -7.97 -3.63
C ILE A 289 -10.82 -6.83 -4.51
N GLN A 290 -11.61 -5.91 -3.94
CA GLN A 290 -12.14 -4.77 -4.70
C GLN A 290 -11.28 -3.52 -4.45
N THR A 291 -10.80 -2.92 -5.52
CA THR A 291 -10.13 -1.62 -5.47
C THR A 291 -11.18 -0.52 -5.29
N VAL A 292 -11.18 0.14 -4.13
CA VAL A 292 -12.19 1.17 -3.79
C VAL A 292 -11.69 2.59 -4.04
N PHE A 293 -10.38 2.76 -4.17
CA PHE A 293 -9.76 4.02 -4.50
C PHE A 293 -8.40 3.79 -5.18
N THR A 294 -8.14 4.56 -6.24
CA THR A 294 -6.84 4.60 -6.90
C THR A 294 -6.58 6.03 -7.34
N GLU A 295 -5.45 6.57 -6.90
CA GLU A 295 -4.97 7.89 -7.24
C GLU A 295 -3.58 7.76 -7.86
N SER A 296 -3.37 8.44 -8.99
CA SER A 296 -2.05 8.63 -9.59
C SER A 296 -1.79 10.12 -9.69
N SER A 297 -0.75 10.61 -9.02
CA SER A 297 -0.42 12.03 -8.95
C SER A 297 1.04 12.27 -9.36
N THR A 298 1.27 13.29 -10.19
CA THR A 298 2.61 13.74 -10.55
C THR A 298 3.10 14.72 -9.50
N LEU A 299 4.15 14.34 -8.78
CA LEU A 299 4.70 15.15 -7.69
C LEU A 299 5.73 16.16 -8.17
N GLN A 300 6.57 15.75 -9.12
CA GLN A 300 7.58 16.61 -9.72
C GLN A 300 7.71 16.27 -11.20
N ASN A 301 7.91 17.28 -12.03
CA ASN A 301 8.20 17.12 -13.46
C ASN A 301 9.42 17.98 -13.82
N SER A 302 10.36 17.39 -14.53
CA SER A 302 11.55 18.05 -15.06
C SER A 302 11.55 17.89 -16.57
N ILE A 303 11.62 19.01 -17.30
CA ILE A 303 11.66 19.02 -18.76
C ILE A 303 12.97 19.69 -19.20
N CYS A 304 13.65 19.07 -20.16
CA CYS A 304 14.88 19.56 -20.76
C CYS A 304 14.80 19.40 -22.28
N ILE A 305 15.33 20.38 -23.02
CA ILE A 305 15.45 20.33 -24.48
C ILE A 305 16.91 20.03 -24.82
N GLY A 306 17.09 19.04 -25.68
CA GLY A 306 18.37 18.51 -26.13
C GLY A 306 19.10 17.66 -25.08
N PHE A 307 20.24 17.13 -25.52
CA PHE A 307 21.23 16.48 -24.68
C PHE A 307 22.41 17.44 -24.47
N PRO A 308 22.49 18.13 -23.33
CA PRO A 308 23.43 19.25 -23.14
C PRO A 308 24.90 18.81 -23.10
N LYS A 309 25.18 17.52 -22.88
CA LYS A 309 26.54 17.00 -22.77
C LYS A 309 26.74 15.81 -23.70
N ARG A 310 27.82 15.89 -24.49
CA ARG A 310 28.45 14.70 -25.05
C ARG A 310 29.41 14.13 -24.00
N PRO A 311 29.22 12.87 -23.55
CA PRO A 311 30.16 12.22 -22.65
C PRO A 311 31.58 12.35 -23.18
N ARG A 312 32.50 12.76 -22.31
CA ARG A 312 33.94 12.74 -22.56
C ARG A 312 34.56 11.87 -21.48
N GLN A 313 35.44 10.95 -21.88
CA GLN A 313 36.20 10.16 -20.93
C GLN A 313 37.11 11.10 -20.14
N GLN A 314 36.91 11.19 -18.83
CA GLN A 314 37.86 11.92 -17.99
C GLN A 314 39.15 11.10 -17.96
N LEU A 315 40.21 11.68 -18.49
CA LEU A 315 41.56 11.11 -18.44
C LEU A 315 41.94 10.96 -16.96
N VAL A 316 42.03 9.73 -16.47
CA VAL A 316 42.60 9.46 -15.14
C VAL A 316 44.14 9.49 -15.21
N ASP A 317 44.71 9.26 -16.40
CA ASP A 317 46.15 9.39 -16.67
C ASP A 317 46.45 10.61 -17.54
N ILE A 318 47.22 11.55 -16.99
CA ILE A 318 47.56 12.86 -17.62
C ILE A 318 48.37 12.69 -18.93
N ARG A 319 48.90 11.50 -19.23
CA ARG A 319 49.89 11.29 -20.31
C ARG A 319 49.41 10.55 -21.56
N GLY A 320 48.14 10.17 -21.67
CA GLY A 320 47.67 9.37 -22.80
C GLY A 320 46.39 9.88 -23.45
N HIS A 321 46.38 10.08 -24.77
CA HIS A 321 45.12 10.27 -25.50
C HIS A 321 44.24 9.02 -25.36
N PRO A 322 42.91 9.14 -25.19
CA PRO A 322 42.02 7.99 -25.13
C PRO A 322 42.09 7.20 -26.44
N SER A 323 41.94 5.88 -26.37
CA SER A 323 41.88 5.07 -27.58
C SER A 323 40.64 5.41 -28.41
N LEU A 324 40.71 5.20 -29.73
CA LEU A 324 39.56 5.41 -30.61
C LEU A 324 38.38 4.50 -30.22
N ASP A 325 38.68 3.28 -29.78
CA ASP A 325 37.67 2.32 -29.31
C ASP A 325 36.96 2.80 -28.04
N SER A 326 37.68 3.45 -27.11
CA SER A 326 37.05 3.98 -25.89
C SER A 326 36.14 5.15 -26.20
N HIS A 327 36.51 6.01 -27.16
CA HIS A 327 35.63 7.05 -27.69
C HIS A 327 34.40 6.49 -28.41
N ALA A 328 34.56 5.40 -29.16
CA ALA A 328 33.48 4.71 -29.85
C ALA A 328 32.56 3.91 -28.91
N ALA A 329 32.93 3.74 -27.63
CA ALA A 329 32.07 3.13 -26.61
C ALA A 329 31.17 4.15 -25.89
N LEU A 330 31.50 5.45 -25.93
CA LEU A 330 30.74 6.50 -25.23
C LEU A 330 29.38 6.75 -25.87
N PRO A 331 28.32 7.04 -25.10
CA PRO A 331 27.03 7.39 -25.68
C PRO A 331 27.10 8.67 -26.51
N ASP A 332 26.19 8.80 -27.47
CA ASP A 332 26.14 9.96 -28.37
C ASP A 332 25.67 11.23 -27.65
N GLY A 333 24.79 11.08 -26.65
CA GLY A 333 24.42 12.17 -25.75
C GLY A 333 24.01 11.68 -24.35
N LEU A 334 24.16 12.58 -23.39
CA LEU A 334 23.90 12.35 -21.98
C LEU A 334 23.21 13.56 -21.35
N HIS A 335 22.09 13.29 -20.70
CA HIS A 335 21.44 14.20 -19.78
C HIS A 335 21.60 13.64 -18.36
N LYS A 336 22.13 14.46 -17.45
CA LYS A 336 22.34 14.11 -16.04
C LYS A 336 21.60 15.12 -15.17
N SER A 337 20.73 14.65 -14.29
CA SER A 337 19.99 15.50 -13.37
C SER A 337 19.58 14.73 -12.11
N LYS A 338 18.82 15.37 -11.22
CA LYS A 338 18.28 14.77 -9.99
C LYS A 338 16.89 15.33 -9.68
N ILE A 339 16.04 14.51 -9.08
CA ILE A 339 14.73 14.90 -8.53
C ILE A 339 14.90 15.00 -7.01
N SER A 340 14.63 16.17 -6.43
CA SER A 340 14.70 16.36 -4.98
C SER A 340 13.43 15.79 -4.33
N LEU A 341 13.58 14.97 -3.30
CA LEU A 341 12.45 14.42 -2.57
C LEU A 341 12.07 15.37 -1.41
N HIS A 342 10.78 15.41 -1.10
CA HIS A 342 10.27 16.20 0.02
C HIS A 342 10.15 15.31 1.28
N LYS A 343 10.52 15.89 2.43
CA LYS A 343 10.38 15.23 3.75
C LYS A 343 8.95 14.76 4.03
N GLU A 344 7.98 15.48 3.50
CA GLU A 344 6.53 15.26 3.67
C GLU A 344 5.95 14.31 2.61
N MET A 345 6.77 13.58 1.86
CA MET A 345 6.26 12.54 0.99
C MET A 345 5.81 11.33 1.81
N LEU A 346 4.77 10.64 1.34
CA LEU A 346 4.39 9.35 1.91
C LEU A 346 5.52 8.34 1.64
N PRO A 347 5.91 7.51 2.61
CA PRO A 347 6.80 6.40 2.32
C PRO A 347 6.10 5.39 1.39
N CYS A 348 6.88 4.54 0.74
CA CYS A 348 6.35 3.37 0.07
C CYS A 348 5.67 2.47 1.10
N ILE A 349 4.43 2.13 0.83
CA ILE A 349 3.61 1.29 1.70
C ILE A 349 3.13 0.10 0.90
N ASN A 350 3.30 -1.08 1.48
CA ASN A 350 2.67 -2.31 1.01
C ASN A 350 2.05 -2.99 2.21
N TRP A 351 0.81 -2.63 2.52
CA TRP A 351 0.05 -3.16 3.65
C TRP A 351 -1.29 -3.72 3.15
N ALA A 352 -1.87 -4.66 3.88
CA ALA A 352 -3.19 -5.21 3.54
C ALA A 352 -4.21 -4.07 3.37
N GLY A 353 -4.72 -3.91 2.15
CA GLY A 353 -5.67 -2.85 1.82
C GLY A 353 -5.07 -1.52 1.40
N LEU A 354 -3.77 -1.25 1.60
CA LEU A 354 -3.13 0.03 1.28
C LEU A 354 -1.80 -0.16 0.55
N SER A 355 -1.67 0.41 -0.65
CA SER A 355 -0.41 0.44 -1.39
C SER A 355 -0.06 1.85 -1.83
N VAL A 356 1.16 2.29 -1.52
CA VAL A 356 1.77 3.53 -2.01
C VAL A 356 3.03 3.15 -2.78
N LYS A 357 3.03 3.41 -4.08
CA LYS A 357 4.15 3.13 -4.99
C LYS A 357 4.60 4.40 -5.67
N TYR A 358 5.89 4.48 -5.98
CA TYR A 358 6.45 5.56 -6.76
C TYR A 358 7.07 5.05 -8.04
N TYR A 359 6.98 5.87 -9.08
CA TYR A 359 7.60 5.59 -10.37
C TYR A 359 8.27 6.84 -10.91
N LEU A 360 9.45 6.65 -11.50
CA LEU A 360 10.06 7.62 -12.38
C LEU A 360 9.55 7.36 -13.79
N ASP A 361 8.70 8.24 -14.31
CA ASP A 361 8.20 8.19 -15.67
C ASP A 361 9.09 9.06 -16.56
N VAL A 362 9.80 8.44 -17.49
CA VAL A 362 10.72 9.11 -18.39
C VAL A 362 10.18 9.01 -19.81
N SER A 363 10.11 10.14 -20.49
CA SER A 363 9.77 10.24 -21.90
C SER A 363 10.85 11.04 -22.65
N VAL A 364 11.18 10.59 -23.84
CA VAL A 364 12.09 11.28 -24.76
C VAL A 364 11.40 11.37 -26.11
N LEU A 365 11.02 12.59 -26.47
CA LEU A 365 10.39 12.92 -27.74
C LEU A 365 11.46 13.34 -28.75
N ILE A 366 11.55 12.65 -29.87
CA ILE A 366 12.48 12.94 -30.97
C ILE A 366 11.64 13.06 -32.24
N GLY A 367 11.42 14.28 -32.72
CA GLY A 367 10.50 14.52 -33.84
C GLY A 367 9.08 14.04 -33.51
N GLN A 368 8.63 12.97 -34.18
CA GLN A 368 7.32 12.35 -33.94
C GLN A 368 7.37 11.11 -33.05
N ASP A 369 8.58 10.63 -32.72
CA ASP A 369 8.77 9.40 -31.95
C ASP A 369 8.82 9.72 -30.46
N ASP A 370 8.00 9.02 -29.68
CA ASP A 370 7.93 9.12 -28.21
C ASP A 370 8.41 7.82 -27.58
N LEU A 371 9.56 7.89 -26.90
CA LEU A 371 10.19 6.77 -26.21
C LEU A 371 9.93 6.91 -24.71
N ARG A 372 9.30 5.91 -24.10
CA ARG A 372 8.91 5.95 -22.68
C ARG A 372 9.46 4.79 -21.87
N ALA A 373 9.76 5.05 -20.60
CA ALA A 373 9.98 4.01 -19.60
C ALA A 373 9.46 4.47 -18.25
N ARG A 374 8.96 3.49 -17.50
CA ARG A 374 8.52 3.68 -16.14
C ARG A 374 9.37 2.84 -15.21
N VAL A 375 10.14 3.49 -14.35
CA VAL A 375 11.06 2.82 -13.42
C VAL A 375 10.48 2.87 -12.00
N PRO A 376 10.21 1.72 -11.35
CA PRO A 376 9.75 1.74 -9.96
C PRO A 376 10.84 2.26 -9.04
N VAL A 377 10.46 3.12 -8.09
CA VAL A 377 11.34 3.67 -7.06
C VAL A 377 10.70 3.50 -5.68
N ARG A 378 11.53 3.22 -4.68
CA ARG A 378 11.14 3.05 -3.28
C ARG A 378 11.55 4.27 -2.48
N ILE A 379 10.61 4.83 -1.71
CA ILE A 379 10.83 5.99 -0.85
C ILE A 379 10.62 5.56 0.60
N ILE A 380 11.53 5.90 1.52
CA ILE A 380 11.49 5.54 2.95
C ILE A 380 11.42 6.77 3.86
#